data_AF-A0A0L6UEK2-F1
#
_entry.id   AF-A0A0L6UEK2-F1
#
_cell.length_a   1.000
_cell.length_b   1.000
_cell.length_c   1.000
_cell.angle_alpha   90.00
_cell.angle_beta   90.00
_cell.angle_gamma   90.00
#
_symmetry.space_group_name_H-M   'P 1'
#
loop_
_entity.id
_entity.type
_entity.pdbx_description
1 polymer ?
#
loop_
_entity_poly.entity_id
_entity_poly.type
_entity_poly.pdbx_seq_one_letter_code
_entity_poly.pdbx_strand_id
1 'polypeptide(L)'
;MLKRLIEEVGACLNTTAGQQHPAPAQPNPTPAPASNPMVLAKPQPLNGTQGAAAEVFVGQIGLHAVTYPERFPYDTRKVAFAFSFMKYYAATCSQPYLEKVFNVEPVVFNDFLKNFRSSFFDHNRQHCAKTALRNLRQTGTVSAYTQDFNQHTRTM
;
A
#
# COMPACT_ATOMS: atom_id res chain seq x y z
N MET A 1 16.55 45.65 0.64
CA MET A 1 15.80 45.12 -0.53
C MET A 1 14.48 44.45 -0.16
N LEU A 2 14.38 43.73 0.97
CA LEU A 2 13.15 43.04 1.38
C LEU A 2 11.97 43.96 1.78
N LYS A 3 12.24 45.20 2.23
CA LYS A 3 11.19 46.18 2.57
C LYS A 3 10.52 46.85 1.36
N ARG A 4 11.10 46.77 0.15
CA ARG A 4 10.52 47.39 -1.06
C ARG A 4 9.46 46.49 -1.72
N LEU A 5 9.48 45.18 -1.45
CA LEU A 5 8.54 44.21 -2.03
C LEU A 5 7.19 44.17 -1.29
N ILE A 6 7.15 44.58 -0.02
CA ILE A 6 5.94 44.53 0.82
C ILE A 6 4.98 45.70 0.51
N GLU A 7 5.52 46.86 0.13
CA GLU A 7 4.74 48.04 -0.26
C GLU A 7 4.05 47.87 -1.63
N GLU A 8 4.69 47.18 -2.58
CA GLU A 8 4.16 47.03 -3.95
C GLU A 8 2.97 46.06 -4.02
N VAL A 9 2.94 45.05 -3.14
CA VAL A 9 1.81 44.10 -3.04
C VAL A 9 0.63 44.71 -2.27
N GLY A 10 0.87 45.72 -1.42
CA GLY A 10 -0.17 46.43 -0.68
C GLY A 10 -0.92 47.50 -1.48
N ALA A 11 -0.31 48.03 -2.55
CA ALA A 11 -0.84 49.16 -3.30
C ALA A 11 -1.89 48.82 -4.39
N CYS A 12 -2.08 47.55 -4.74
CA CYS A 12 -2.98 47.17 -5.85
C CYS A 12 -4.46 46.94 -5.47
N LEU A 13 -4.91 47.25 -4.25
CA LEU A 13 -6.26 46.84 -3.80
C LEU A 13 -7.20 47.94 -3.30
N ASN A 14 -7.06 49.21 -3.71
CA ASN A 14 -8.13 50.19 -3.41
C ASN A 14 -8.33 51.24 -4.52
N THR A 15 -9.34 51.06 -5.38
CA THR A 15 -10.14 52.17 -5.96
C THR A 15 -11.53 51.67 -6.41
N THR A 16 -12.50 51.81 -5.49
CA THR A 16 -13.86 52.36 -5.59
C THR A 16 -14.82 52.06 -6.77
N ALA A 17 -15.90 51.34 -6.38
CA ALA A 17 -17.34 51.50 -6.64
C ALA A 17 -17.94 51.38 -8.06
N GLY A 18 -18.54 50.21 -8.30
CA GLY A 18 -19.87 50.10 -8.92
C GLY A 18 -20.83 49.49 -7.91
N GLN A 19 -21.94 50.18 -7.58
CA GLN A 19 -22.98 49.66 -6.69
C GLN A 19 -23.64 48.43 -7.35
N GLN A 20 -23.38 47.24 -6.80
CA GLN A 20 -24.26 46.09 -6.97
C GLN A 20 -25.09 45.91 -5.71
N HIS A 21 -26.40 45.85 -5.92
CA HIS A 21 -27.44 45.50 -4.96
C HIS A 21 -27.04 44.23 -4.15
N PRO A 22 -27.28 44.15 -2.83
CA PRO A 22 -26.97 42.92 -2.10
C PRO A 22 -27.85 41.79 -2.62
N ALA A 23 -27.22 40.75 -3.17
CA ALA A 23 -27.87 39.46 -3.32
C ALA A 23 -28.15 38.90 -1.92
N PRO A 24 -29.28 38.20 -1.68
CA PRO A 24 -29.52 37.52 -0.41
C PRO A 24 -28.32 36.61 -0.13
N ALA A 25 -27.75 36.71 1.07
CA ALA A 25 -26.66 35.84 1.50
C ALA A 25 -27.15 34.39 1.41
N GLN A 26 -26.69 33.65 0.40
CA GLN A 26 -26.86 32.21 0.40
C GLN A 26 -26.12 31.65 1.62
N PRO A 27 -26.76 30.82 2.46
CA PRO A 27 -26.06 30.10 3.51
C PRO A 27 -24.90 29.35 2.87
N ASN A 28 -23.70 29.46 3.44
CA ASN A 28 -22.56 28.64 3.02
C ASN A 28 -23.00 27.17 2.98
N PRO A 29 -22.67 26.41 1.92
CA PRO A 29 -22.93 24.97 1.90
C PRO A 29 -22.36 24.36 3.17
N THR A 30 -23.19 23.61 3.91
CA THR A 30 -22.75 22.88 5.09
C THR A 30 -21.55 22.02 4.69
N PRO A 31 -20.42 22.04 5.43
CA PRO A 31 -19.31 21.15 5.18
C PRO A 31 -19.85 19.71 5.12
N ALA A 32 -19.55 19.01 4.01
CA ALA A 32 -19.92 17.61 3.88
C ALA A 32 -19.43 16.84 5.12
N PRO A 33 -20.21 15.88 5.65
CA PRO A 33 -19.75 15.06 6.76
C PRO A 33 -18.39 14.47 6.42
N ALA A 34 -17.40 14.67 7.30
CA ALA A 34 -16.11 14.04 7.13
C ALA A 34 -16.32 12.53 7.02
N SER A 35 -15.88 11.93 5.92
CA SER A 35 -15.94 10.48 5.75
C SER A 35 -15.16 9.83 6.87
N ASN A 36 -15.75 8.85 7.57
CA ASN A 36 -15.02 8.06 8.54
C ASN A 36 -13.90 7.32 7.79
N PRO A 37 -12.63 7.48 8.17
CA PRO A 37 -11.55 6.80 7.48
C PRO A 37 -11.75 5.29 7.61
N MET A 38 -11.77 4.59 6.47
CA MET A 38 -11.79 3.13 6.44
C MET A 38 -10.60 2.61 7.26
N VAL A 39 -10.84 1.74 8.25
CA VAL A 39 -9.79 1.20 9.12
C VAL A 39 -9.39 -0.19 8.65
N LEU A 40 -8.15 -0.34 8.19
CA LEU A 40 -7.57 -1.63 7.85
C LEU A 40 -6.92 -2.29 9.05
N ALA A 41 -7.03 -3.62 9.12
CA ALA A 41 -6.29 -4.42 10.08
C ALA A 41 -4.77 -4.25 9.89
N LYS A 42 -4.03 -4.28 11.01
CA LYS A 42 -2.57 -4.24 11.00
C LYS A 42 -2.00 -5.42 10.20
N PRO A 43 -1.02 -5.20 9.30
CA PRO A 43 -0.37 -6.29 8.58
C PRO A 43 0.24 -7.33 9.52
N GLN A 44 0.18 -8.59 9.11
CA GLN A 44 0.79 -9.68 9.86
C GLN A 44 2.32 -9.66 9.66
N PRO A 45 3.12 -9.86 10.73
CA PRO A 45 4.57 -9.92 10.58
C PRO A 45 5.02 -11.11 9.74
N LEU A 46 6.05 -10.90 8.91
CA LEU A 46 6.66 -11.94 8.08
C LEU A 46 8.03 -12.32 8.64
N ASN A 47 8.18 -13.57 9.07
CA ASN A 47 9.43 -14.09 9.66
C ASN A 47 10.44 -14.63 8.64
N GLY A 48 10.08 -14.63 7.35
CA GLY A 48 10.87 -15.23 6.27
C GLY A 48 10.26 -16.49 5.66
N THR A 49 9.06 -16.89 6.09
CA THR A 49 8.32 -18.00 5.47
C THR A 49 8.00 -17.70 4.01
N GLN A 50 8.34 -18.61 3.11
CA GLN A 50 8.04 -18.49 1.68
C GLN A 50 6.59 -18.91 1.36
N GLY A 51 6.14 -18.60 0.14
CA GLY A 51 4.85 -19.01 -0.39
C GLY A 51 3.69 -18.14 0.07
N ALA A 52 2.56 -18.75 0.41
CA ALA A 52 1.29 -18.05 0.64
C ALA A 52 1.36 -16.93 1.68
N ALA A 53 2.15 -17.09 2.75
CA ALA A 53 2.32 -16.05 3.77
C ALA A 53 2.96 -14.77 3.20
N ALA A 54 3.93 -14.91 2.29
CA ALA A 54 4.59 -13.80 1.63
C ALA A 54 3.66 -13.10 0.61
N GLU A 55 2.80 -13.86 -0.07
CA GLU A 55 1.78 -13.31 -0.97
C GLU A 55 0.75 -12.46 -0.20
N VAL A 56 0.22 -12.99 0.91
CA VAL A 56 -0.72 -12.29 1.79
C VAL A 56 -0.08 -11.01 2.34
N PHE A 57 1.17 -11.10 2.77
CA PHE A 57 1.94 -9.95 3.25
C PHE A 57 2.00 -8.82 2.21
N VAL A 58 2.41 -9.12 0.96
CA VAL A 58 2.46 -8.12 -0.12
C VAL A 58 1.08 -7.53 -0.39
N GLY A 59 0.03 -8.35 -0.38
CA GLY A 59 -1.35 -7.89 -0.52
C GLY A 59 -1.75 -6.90 0.56
N GLN A 60 -1.42 -7.17 1.82
CA GLN A 60 -1.71 -6.27 2.95
C GLN A 60 -0.94 -4.95 2.83
N ILE A 61 0.36 -4.97 2.49
CA ILE A 61 1.15 -3.75 2.28
C ILE A 61 0.54 -2.90 1.16
N GLY A 62 0.22 -3.52 0.02
CA GLY A 62 -0.41 -2.84 -1.11
C GLY A 62 -1.76 -2.23 -0.71
N LEU A 63 -2.59 -2.99 0.01
CA LEU A 63 -3.91 -2.52 0.46
C LEU A 63 -3.82 -1.30 1.39
N HIS A 64 -2.86 -1.29 2.31
CA HIS A 64 -2.59 -0.11 3.15
C HIS A 64 -2.13 1.10 2.35
N ALA A 65 -1.24 0.89 1.37
CA ALA A 65 -0.73 1.97 0.53
C ALA A 65 -1.83 2.63 -0.32
N VAL A 66 -2.78 1.86 -0.85
CA VAL A 66 -3.89 2.40 -1.66
C VAL A 66 -5.00 3.01 -0.81
N THR A 67 -5.23 2.49 0.40
CA THR A 67 -6.30 2.98 1.28
C THR A 67 -5.91 4.27 1.99
N TYR A 68 -4.62 4.48 2.26
CA TYR A 68 -4.11 5.67 2.94
C TYR A 68 -3.05 6.41 2.11
N PRO A 69 -3.38 6.89 0.90
CA PRO A 69 -2.41 7.47 -0.01
C PRO A 69 -1.65 8.67 0.61
N GLU A 70 -2.29 9.44 1.49
CA GLU A 70 -1.68 10.58 2.19
C GLU A 70 -0.60 10.15 3.19
N ARG A 71 -0.68 8.91 3.70
CA ARG A 71 0.37 8.32 4.55
C ARG A 71 1.53 7.77 3.73
N PHE A 72 1.27 7.43 2.46
CA PHE A 72 2.22 6.82 1.53
C PHE A 72 2.52 7.66 0.27
N PRO A 73 2.81 8.97 0.37
CA PRO A 73 3.04 9.84 -0.79
C PRO A 73 4.28 9.44 -1.61
N TYR A 74 5.21 8.67 -1.01
CA TYR A 74 6.47 8.27 -1.64
C TYR A 74 6.71 6.77 -1.47
N ASP A 75 7.42 6.19 -2.43
CA ASP A 75 7.79 4.76 -2.42
C ASP A 75 8.63 4.38 -1.20
N THR A 76 9.53 5.26 -0.76
CA THR A 76 10.31 5.10 0.47
C THR A 76 9.42 4.81 1.69
N ARG A 77 8.25 5.47 1.80
CA ARG A 77 7.32 5.23 2.91
C ARG A 77 6.64 3.86 2.82
N LYS A 78 6.35 3.38 1.60
CA LYS A 78 5.77 2.04 1.37
C LYS A 78 6.78 0.96 1.76
N VAL A 79 8.05 1.13 1.38
CA VAL A 79 9.14 0.21 1.73
C VAL A 79 9.42 0.22 3.23
N ALA A 80 9.52 1.39 3.85
CA ALA A 80 9.72 1.50 5.30
C ALA A 80 8.58 0.84 6.10
N PHE A 81 7.34 1.02 5.64
CA PHE A 81 6.19 0.36 6.23
C PHE A 81 6.25 -1.16 6.06
N ALA A 82 6.54 -1.68 4.86
CA ALA A 82 6.74 -3.12 4.67
C ALA A 82 7.80 -3.67 5.64
N PHE A 83 8.96 -3.01 5.71
CA PHE A 83 10.05 -3.42 6.59
C PHE A 83 9.64 -3.47 8.07
N SER A 84 8.78 -2.55 8.53
CA SER A 84 8.32 -2.52 9.93
C SER A 84 7.58 -3.79 10.39
N PHE A 85 7.18 -4.64 9.45
CA PHE A 85 6.53 -5.93 9.70
C PHE A 85 7.41 -7.14 9.35
N MET A 86 8.62 -6.93 8.84
CA MET A 86 9.55 -8.00 8.50
C MET A 86 10.39 -8.36 9.72
N LYS A 87 10.61 -9.67 9.92
CA LYS A 87 11.39 -10.21 11.04
C LYS A 87 12.42 -11.21 10.54
N TYR A 88 13.51 -11.34 11.29
CA TYR A 88 14.56 -12.34 11.07
C TYR A 88 15.04 -12.36 9.61
N TYR A 89 15.02 -13.53 8.98
CA TYR A 89 15.47 -13.75 7.60
C TYR A 89 14.83 -12.79 6.60
N ALA A 90 13.54 -12.47 6.75
CA ALA A 90 12.88 -11.49 5.89
C ALA A 90 13.57 -10.12 5.96
N ALA A 91 13.82 -9.63 7.17
CA ALA A 91 14.48 -8.35 7.37
C ALA A 91 15.89 -8.34 6.78
N THR A 92 16.68 -9.40 7.02
CA THR A 92 18.03 -9.58 6.44
C THR A 92 18.01 -9.54 4.91
N CYS A 93 17.08 -10.23 4.25
CA CYS A 93 16.95 -10.21 2.79
C CYS A 93 16.62 -8.82 2.22
N SER A 94 15.92 -7.99 3.00
CA SER A 94 15.54 -6.64 2.59
C SER A 94 16.50 -5.53 3.03
N GLN A 95 17.57 -5.87 3.77
CA GLN A 95 18.49 -4.90 4.35
C GLN A 95 19.04 -3.86 3.36
N PRO A 96 19.43 -4.21 2.11
CA PRO A 96 19.92 -3.21 1.15
C PRO A 96 18.91 -2.09 0.86
N TYR A 97 17.61 -2.39 0.92
CA TYR A 97 16.56 -1.39 0.73
C TYR A 97 16.39 -0.50 1.96
N LEU A 98 16.55 -1.08 3.16
CA LEU A 98 16.49 -0.33 4.40
C LEU A 98 17.63 0.69 4.51
N GLU A 99 18.84 0.30 4.12
CA GLU A 99 19.99 1.20 4.09
C GLU A 99 19.73 2.39 3.17
N LYS A 100 19.17 2.16 1.98
CA LYS A 100 18.74 3.23 1.07
C LYS A 100 17.70 4.16 1.70
N VAL A 101 16.70 3.61 2.41
CA VAL A 101 15.70 4.40 3.13
C VAL A 101 16.36 5.33 4.16
N PHE A 102 17.33 4.83 4.93
CA PHE A 102 18.03 5.63 5.93
C PHE A 102 19.00 6.66 5.34
N ASN A 103 19.62 6.34 4.21
CA ASN A 103 20.51 7.24 3.48
C ASN A 103 19.76 8.26 2.63
N VAL A 104 18.41 8.25 2.65
CA VAL A 104 17.55 9.11 1.83
C VAL A 104 17.84 8.93 0.32
N GLU A 105 18.30 7.74 -0.05
CA GLU A 105 18.48 7.35 -1.44
C GLU A 105 17.12 7.04 -2.08
N PRO A 106 16.97 7.29 -3.39
CA PRO A 106 15.74 6.94 -4.10
C PRO A 106 15.53 5.41 -4.05
N VAL A 107 14.36 5.02 -3.58
CA VAL A 107 13.89 3.63 -3.59
C VAL A 107 12.60 3.56 -4.37
N VAL A 108 12.55 2.65 -5.35
CA VAL A 108 11.36 2.36 -6.13
C VAL A 108 10.63 1.17 -5.48
N PHE A 109 9.37 1.35 -5.11
CA PHE A 109 8.61 0.32 -4.40
C PHE A 109 8.41 -0.93 -5.25
N ASN A 110 8.26 -0.77 -6.56
CA ASN A 110 8.11 -1.89 -7.48
C ASN A 110 9.38 -2.74 -7.60
N ASP A 111 10.56 -2.13 -7.53
CA ASP A 111 11.83 -2.86 -7.55
C ASP A 111 12.00 -3.69 -6.28
N PHE A 112 11.65 -3.09 -5.13
CA PHE A 112 11.56 -3.81 -3.86
C PHE A 112 10.61 -5.02 -3.97
N LEU A 113 9.39 -4.83 -4.49
CA LEU A 113 8.42 -5.92 -4.65
C LEU A 113 8.91 -7.00 -5.61
N LYS A 114 9.58 -6.63 -6.70
CA LYS A 114 10.15 -7.59 -7.66
C LYS A 114 11.19 -8.49 -6.98
N ASN A 115 12.13 -7.90 -6.24
CA ASN A 115 13.15 -8.67 -5.52
C ASN A 115 12.52 -9.51 -4.40
N PHE A 116 11.61 -8.92 -3.63
CA PHE A 116 10.89 -9.64 -2.57
C PHE A 116 10.16 -10.87 -3.12
N ARG A 117 9.42 -10.72 -4.22
CA ARG A 117 8.74 -11.84 -4.88
C ARG A 117 9.73 -12.92 -5.28
N SER A 118 10.86 -12.54 -5.87
CA SER A 118 11.90 -13.50 -6.28
C SER A 118 12.49 -14.31 -5.11
N SER A 119 12.55 -13.74 -3.90
CA SER A 119 13.10 -14.41 -2.72
C SER A 119 12.07 -15.23 -1.94
N PHE A 120 10.81 -14.76 -1.89
CA PHE A 120 9.82 -15.29 -0.96
C PHE A 120 8.62 -15.98 -1.62
N PHE A 121 8.36 -15.77 -2.91
CA PHE A 121 7.24 -16.44 -3.55
C PHE A 121 7.60 -17.89 -3.88
N ASP A 122 6.58 -18.75 -3.88
CA ASP A 122 6.76 -20.12 -4.32
C ASP A 122 6.85 -20.13 -5.86
N HIS A 123 8.08 -20.20 -6.39
CA HIS A 123 8.31 -20.26 -7.84
C HIS A 123 7.98 -21.63 -8.41
N ASN A 124 7.91 -22.66 -7.56
CA ASN A 124 7.57 -24.01 -7.96
C ASN A 124 6.07 -24.29 -7.78
N ARG A 125 5.26 -23.26 -7.52
CA ARG A 125 3.85 -23.35 -7.17
C ARG A 125 3.05 -24.20 -8.16
N GLN A 126 3.32 -24.06 -9.46
CA GLN A 126 2.65 -24.86 -10.49
C GLN A 126 3.04 -26.34 -10.42
N HIS A 127 4.31 -26.65 -10.18
CA HIS A 127 4.76 -28.03 -10.01
C HIS A 127 4.22 -28.62 -8.71
N CYS A 128 4.24 -27.87 -7.61
CA CYS A 128 3.63 -28.25 -6.34
C CYS A 128 2.14 -28.56 -6.52
N ALA A 129 1.39 -27.70 -7.21
CA ALA A 129 -0.03 -27.92 -7.50
C ALA A 129 -0.27 -29.13 -8.40
N LYS A 130 0.54 -29.33 -9.45
CA LYS A 130 0.47 -30.53 -10.30
C LYS A 130 0.73 -31.80 -9.51
N THR A 131 1.73 -31.79 -8.62
CA THR A 131 2.06 -32.93 -7.76
C THR A 131 0.95 -33.19 -6.74
N ALA A 132 0.40 -32.14 -6.11
CA ALA A 132 -0.71 -32.25 -5.17
C ALA A 132 -1.96 -32.84 -5.85
N LEU A 133 -2.33 -32.36 -7.05
CA LEU A 133 -3.48 -32.89 -7.78
C LEU A 133 -3.28 -34.34 -8.23
N ARG A 134 -2.08 -34.73 -8.66
CA ARG A 134 -1.78 -36.14 -9.02
C ARG A 134 -1.95 -37.09 -7.84
N ASN A 135 -1.66 -36.62 -6.63
CA ASN A 135 -1.74 -37.40 -5.41
C ASN A 135 -3.11 -37.28 -4.70
N LEU A 136 -3.98 -36.38 -5.17
CA LEU A 136 -5.28 -36.14 -4.55
C LEU A 136 -6.18 -37.36 -4.72
N ARG A 137 -6.64 -37.90 -3.59
CA ARG A 137 -7.56 -39.04 -3.54
C ARG A 137 -8.73 -38.70 -2.63
N GLN A 138 -9.92 -39.16 -3.01
CA GLN A 138 -11.10 -39.03 -2.15
C GLN A 138 -11.03 -40.07 -1.03
N THR A 139 -10.45 -39.70 0.11
CA THR A 139 -10.37 -40.54 1.33
C THR A 139 -11.43 -40.16 2.37
N GLY A 140 -12.11 -39.02 2.19
CA GLY A 140 -13.14 -38.50 3.09
C GLY A 140 -14.39 -38.02 2.36
N THR A 141 -15.04 -36.97 2.87
CA THR A 141 -16.27 -36.43 2.27
C THR A 141 -16.00 -35.80 0.90
N VAL A 142 -17.01 -35.84 0.02
CA VAL A 142 -16.96 -35.20 -1.31
C VAL A 142 -16.67 -33.70 -1.18
N SER A 143 -17.20 -33.05 -0.14
CA SER A 143 -16.99 -31.62 0.11
C SER A 143 -15.52 -31.30 0.38
N ALA A 144 -14.85 -32.07 1.24
CA ALA A 144 -13.43 -31.87 1.55
C ALA A 144 -12.56 -32.08 0.31
N TYR A 145 -12.81 -33.17 -0.43
CA TYR A 145 -12.12 -33.42 -1.71
C TYR A 145 -12.29 -32.27 -2.70
N THR A 146 -13.51 -31.74 -2.83
CA THR A 146 -13.81 -30.64 -3.75
C THR A 146 -13.12 -29.34 -3.32
N GLN A 147 -13.04 -29.07 -2.02
CA GLN A 147 -12.31 -27.91 -1.49
C GLN A 147 -10.82 -28.00 -1.79
N ASP A 148 -10.19 -29.14 -1.52
CA ASP A 148 -8.77 -29.38 -1.80
C ASP A 148 -8.47 -29.29 -3.30
N PHE A 149 -9.31 -29.90 -4.14
CA PHE A 149 -9.21 -29.81 -5.60
C PHE A 149 -9.27 -28.35 -6.08
N ASN A 150 -10.23 -27.57 -5.58
CA ASN A 150 -10.40 -26.16 -5.94
C ASN A 150 -9.25 -25.27 -5.48
N GLN A 151 -8.64 -25.57 -4.33
CA GLN A 151 -7.48 -24.81 -3.82
C GLN A 151 -6.27 -24.95 -4.76
N HIS A 152 -6.03 -26.16 -5.29
CA HIS A 152 -4.90 -26.43 -6.17
C HIS A 152 -5.14 -26.01 -7.63
N THR A 153 -6.38 -26.03 -8.12
CA THR A 153 -6.71 -25.54 -9.47
C THR A 153 -6.61 -24.01 -9.58
N ARG A 154 -6.95 -23.25 -8.53
CA ARG A 154 -6.77 -21.77 -8.48
C ARG A 154 -5.30 -21.31 -8.51
N THR A 155 -4.40 -22.27 -8.43
CA THR A 155 -2.97 -22.08 -8.21
C THR A 155 -2.16 -22.50 -9.45
N MET A 156 -2.80 -23.09 -10.47
CA MET A 156 -2.20 -23.42 -11.77
C MET A 156 -2.28 -22.27 -12.75
#